data_AF-A0A420FSV8-F1
#
_entry.id   AF-A0A420FSV8-F1
#
_cell.length_a   1.000
_cell.length_b   1.000
_cell.length_c   1.000
_cell.angle_alpha   90.00
_cell.angle_beta   90.00
_cell.angle_gamma   90.00
#
_symmetry.space_group_name_H-M   'P 1'
#
loop_
_entity.id
_entity.type
_entity.pdbx_description
1 polymer ?
#
loop_
_entity_poly.entity_id
_entity_poly.type
_entity_poly.pdbx_seq_one_letter_code
_entity_poly.pdbx_strand_id
1 'polypeptide(L)'
;MTASGSQPDTPGAVAAASAYPGSQSSPTGNSWTPAAGASTSIGKTRAQVRAELLQAEEAGLLPTLNAEYPPSADTIVRNQAQFQQTRQAWRADFQAGVAAR
;
A
#
# COMPACT_ATOMS: atom_id res chain seq x y z
N MET A 1 50.70 32.47 28.50
CA MET A 1 50.80 33.37 27.33
C MET A 1 50.18 32.59 26.18
N THR A 2 48.92 32.74 25.74
CA THR A 2 48.01 33.90 25.60
C THR A 2 48.68 35.08 24.86
N ALA A 3 48.20 35.61 23.72
CA ALA A 3 47.13 35.22 22.75
C ALA A 3 47.47 35.88 21.36
N SER A 4 46.63 36.07 20.31
CA SER A 4 45.18 35.92 20.08
C SER A 4 44.81 35.96 18.57
N GLY A 5 43.59 35.55 18.20
CA GLY A 5 42.90 35.88 16.93
C GLY A 5 43.21 35.00 15.70
N SER A 6 42.29 34.77 14.75
CA SER A 6 40.90 35.28 14.61
C SER A 6 39.98 34.30 13.85
N GLN A 7 38.68 34.36 14.17
CA GLN A 7 37.53 33.89 13.34
C GLN A 7 37.36 34.78 12.08
N PRO A 8 36.44 34.51 11.11
CA PRO A 8 35.28 33.59 11.13
C PRO A 8 35.29 32.59 9.93
N ASP A 9 34.24 31.85 9.54
CA ASP A 9 32.83 31.77 9.98
C ASP A 9 32.17 30.39 9.74
N THR A 10 30.94 30.18 10.25
CA THR A 10 30.01 29.08 9.89
C THR A 10 28.56 29.56 9.99
N PRO A 11 27.60 29.07 9.17
CA PRO A 11 26.90 27.85 9.61
C PRO A 11 26.43 26.90 8.48
N GLY A 12 26.44 25.61 8.79
CA GLY A 12 25.84 24.54 7.96
C GLY A 12 25.46 23.31 8.80
N ALA A 13 25.19 23.52 10.10
CA ALA A 13 25.05 22.46 11.07
C ALA A 13 23.59 22.11 11.34
N VAL A 14 23.27 20.81 11.26
CA VAL A 14 22.70 20.07 12.39
C VAL A 14 23.16 18.62 12.31
N ALA A 15 24.00 18.21 13.27
CA ALA A 15 24.17 16.80 13.60
C ALA A 15 23.19 16.45 14.72
N ALA A 16 22.34 15.45 14.49
CA ALA A 16 21.50 14.81 15.51
C ALA A 16 21.60 13.30 15.27
N ALA A 17 22.55 12.61 15.89
CA ALA A 17 22.67 12.28 17.31
C ALA A 17 21.90 10.98 17.66
N SER A 18 22.70 10.05 18.18
CA SER A 18 22.44 8.69 18.61
C SER A 18 21.12 8.37 19.33
N ALA A 19 20.73 7.09 19.14
CA ALA A 19 19.99 6.23 20.06
C ALA A 19 18.47 6.47 20.22
N TYR A 20 17.77 5.36 20.43
CA TYR A 20 16.38 5.30 20.89
C TYR A 20 16.36 5.11 22.41
N PRO A 21 16.20 6.15 23.24
CA PRO A 21 15.51 5.99 24.50
C PRO A 21 14.03 5.70 24.21
N GLY A 22 13.45 4.70 24.89
CA GLY A 22 12.02 4.39 24.76
C GLY A 22 11.13 5.36 25.53
N SER A 23 9.85 4.96 25.72
CA SER A 23 8.75 5.73 26.37
C SER A 23 7.93 6.58 25.38
N GLN A 24 6.60 6.71 25.48
CA GLN A 24 5.61 6.02 26.33
C GLN A 24 4.37 5.65 25.50
N SER A 25 3.71 4.54 25.85
CA SER A 25 2.31 4.29 25.47
C SER A 25 1.39 5.13 26.37
N SER A 26 0.79 6.20 25.82
CA SER A 26 -0.18 7.04 26.53
C SER A 26 -1.59 6.91 25.89
N PRO A 27 -2.65 6.68 26.67
CA PRO A 27 -3.97 6.35 26.12
C PRO A 27 -4.81 7.61 25.82
N THR A 28 -4.72 8.13 24.61
CA THR A 28 -5.62 9.17 24.10
C THR A 28 -6.31 8.71 22.82
N GLY A 29 -7.63 8.92 22.74
CA GLY A 29 -8.49 8.39 21.67
C GLY A 29 -8.03 8.79 20.27
N ASN A 30 -8.21 7.88 19.32
CA ASN A 30 -7.83 8.03 17.91
C ASN A 30 -8.81 8.95 17.14
N SER A 31 -8.86 10.22 17.54
CA SER A 31 -9.50 11.32 16.81
C SER A 31 -8.73 11.62 15.52
N TRP A 32 -9.10 10.93 14.44
CA TRP A 32 -8.50 11.12 13.11
C TRP A 32 -8.97 12.45 12.50
N THR A 33 -8.31 13.54 12.87
CA THR A 33 -8.56 14.87 12.28
C THR A 33 -8.00 14.90 10.86
N PRO A 34 -8.82 14.97 9.79
CA PRO A 34 -8.30 15.08 8.44
C PRO A 34 -7.57 16.42 8.27
N ALA A 35 -6.39 16.38 7.64
CA ALA A 35 -5.60 17.59 7.43
C ALA A 35 -6.37 18.60 6.55
N ALA A 36 -6.40 19.87 6.99
CA ALA A 36 -6.97 20.96 6.22
C ALA A 36 -6.17 21.15 4.91
N GLY A 37 -6.78 20.75 3.79
CA GLY A 37 -6.09 20.53 2.51
C GLY A 37 -6.44 19.20 1.84
N ALA A 38 -7.11 18.28 2.54
CA ALA A 38 -7.75 17.12 1.93
C ALA A 38 -8.71 17.58 0.82
N SER A 39 -8.38 17.26 -0.43
CA SER A 39 -9.08 17.77 -1.60
C SER A 39 -10.47 17.14 -1.74
N THR A 40 -11.49 17.97 -1.99
CA THR A 40 -12.91 17.59 -2.20
C THR A 40 -13.16 16.84 -3.52
N SER A 41 -12.18 16.05 -3.96
CA SER A 41 -12.40 14.97 -4.91
C SER A 41 -13.47 14.01 -4.34
N ILE A 42 -14.52 13.75 -5.12
CA ILE A 42 -15.47 12.69 -4.77
C ILE A 42 -14.74 11.36 -4.96
N GLY A 43 -14.27 10.80 -3.85
CA GLY A 43 -13.54 9.53 -3.84
C GLY A 43 -14.34 8.40 -4.47
N LYS A 44 -13.64 7.45 -5.10
CA LYS A 44 -14.26 6.32 -5.80
C LYS A 44 -15.24 5.59 -4.88
N THR A 45 -16.45 5.37 -5.36
CA THR A 45 -17.45 4.59 -4.61
C THR A 45 -16.96 3.16 -4.40
N ARG A 46 -17.44 2.50 -3.33
CA ARG A 46 -17.11 1.09 -3.05
C ARG A 46 -17.49 0.16 -4.23
N ALA A 47 -18.46 0.54 -5.05
CA ALA A 47 -18.83 -0.20 -6.27
C ALA A 47 -17.76 -0.05 -7.37
N GLN A 48 -17.30 1.17 -7.65
CA GLN A 48 -16.23 1.45 -8.62
C GLN A 48 -14.92 0.75 -8.22
N VAL A 49 -14.52 0.83 -6.95
CA VAL A 49 -13.29 0.16 -6.45
C VAL A 49 -13.37 -1.36 -6.65
N ARG A 50 -14.54 -1.99 -6.45
CA ARG A 50 -14.74 -3.43 -6.70
C ARG A 50 -14.65 -3.78 -8.19
N ALA A 51 -15.17 -2.94 -9.08
CA ALA A 51 -15.07 -3.13 -10.52
C ALA A 51 -13.61 -3.01 -11.01
N GLU A 52 -12.87 -2.03 -10.50
CA GLU A 52 -11.45 -1.85 -10.80
C GLU A 52 -10.58 -3.02 -10.28
N LEU A 53 -10.87 -3.52 -9.07
CA LEU A 53 -10.17 -4.69 -8.53
C LEU A 53 -10.43 -5.95 -9.38
N LEU A 54 -11.68 -6.20 -9.79
CA LEU A 54 -12.01 -7.32 -10.68
C LEU A 54 -11.31 -7.19 -12.03
N GLN A 55 -11.24 -5.99 -12.61
CA GLN A 55 -10.50 -5.72 -13.84
C GLN A 55 -8.99 -5.96 -13.67
N ALA A 56 -8.41 -5.58 -12.52
CA ALA A 56 -7.00 -5.83 -12.21
C ALA A 56 -6.70 -7.32 -11.99
N GLU A 57 -7.66 -8.08 -11.44
CA GLU A 57 -7.60 -9.54 -11.29
C GLU A 57 -7.68 -10.24 -12.65
N GLU A 58 -8.64 -9.86 -13.49
CA GLU A 58 -8.77 -10.35 -14.88
C GLU A 58 -7.52 -10.06 -15.73
N ALA A 59 -6.87 -8.92 -15.49
CA ALA A 59 -5.61 -8.54 -16.14
C ALA A 59 -4.37 -9.19 -15.50
N GLY A 60 -4.48 -9.89 -14.37
CA GLY A 60 -3.36 -10.49 -13.63
C GLY A 60 -2.43 -9.49 -12.92
N LEU A 61 -2.84 -8.23 -12.77
CA LEU A 61 -2.05 -7.13 -12.22
C LEU A 61 -2.01 -7.12 -10.67
N LEU A 62 -2.84 -7.92 -10.00
CA LEU A 62 -2.80 -8.10 -8.55
C LEU A 62 -1.71 -9.13 -8.18
N PRO A 63 -0.66 -8.76 -7.44
CA PRO A 63 0.34 -9.72 -6.99
C PRO A 63 -0.19 -10.60 -5.86
N THR A 64 0.27 -11.85 -5.81
CA THR A 64 -0.08 -12.83 -4.77
C THR A 64 0.76 -12.69 -3.49
N LEU A 65 1.80 -11.85 -3.50
CA LEU A 65 2.70 -11.59 -2.38
C LEU A 65 2.83 -10.08 -2.12
N ASN A 66 2.73 -9.67 -0.85
CA ASN A 66 2.71 -8.27 -0.43
C ASN A 66 3.97 -7.44 -0.76
N ALA A 67 5.07 -8.09 -1.18
CA ALA A 67 6.33 -7.44 -1.54
C ALA A 67 6.56 -7.35 -3.06
N GLU A 68 5.77 -8.04 -3.88
CA GLU A 68 5.99 -8.20 -5.33
C GLU A 68 5.21 -7.14 -6.12
N TYR A 69 5.49 -5.85 -5.89
CA TYR A 69 4.80 -4.75 -6.56
C TYR A 69 5.77 -3.73 -7.20
N PRO A 70 5.62 -3.40 -8.51
CA PRO A 70 4.67 -3.98 -9.46
C PRO A 70 5.07 -5.41 -9.90
N PRO A 71 4.10 -6.29 -10.24
CA PRO A 71 4.41 -7.66 -10.66
C PRO A 71 5.11 -7.72 -12.02
N SER A 72 6.05 -8.64 -12.17
CA SER A 72 6.74 -8.93 -13.44
C SER A 72 5.81 -9.55 -14.50
N ALA A 73 6.19 -9.48 -15.79
CA ALA A 73 5.40 -10.02 -16.89
C ALA A 73 5.07 -11.52 -16.73
N ASP A 74 6.04 -12.33 -16.32
CA ASP A 74 5.83 -13.77 -16.05
C ASP A 74 4.90 -14.01 -14.84
N THR A 75 4.84 -13.06 -13.91
CA THR A 75 3.88 -13.08 -12.79
C THR A 75 2.48 -12.73 -13.28
N ILE A 76 2.34 -11.71 -14.12
CA ILE A 76 1.06 -11.33 -14.75
C ILE A 76 0.46 -12.50 -15.56
N VAL A 77 1.26 -13.18 -16.39
CA VAL A 77 0.82 -14.36 -17.16
C VAL A 77 0.36 -15.51 -16.25
N ARG A 78 1.10 -15.79 -15.17
CA ARG A 78 0.71 -16.82 -14.18
C ARG A 78 -0.57 -16.45 -13.45
N ASN A 79 -0.73 -15.19 -13.05
CA ASN A 79 -1.92 -14.67 -12.36
C ASN A 79 -3.16 -14.77 -13.27
N GLN A 80 -3.05 -14.37 -14.54
CA GLN A 80 -4.13 -14.54 -15.53
C GLN A 80 -4.53 -16.02 -15.69
N ALA A 81 -3.56 -16.93 -15.82
CA ALA A 81 -3.83 -18.36 -15.93
C ALA A 81 -4.56 -18.93 -14.69
N GLN A 82 -4.12 -18.55 -13.49
CA GLN A 82 -4.77 -18.94 -12.23
C GLN A 82 -6.19 -18.38 -12.13
N PHE A 83 -6.41 -17.11 -12.47
CA PHE A 83 -7.75 -16.51 -12.46
C PHE A 83 -8.70 -17.25 -13.41
N GLN A 84 -8.27 -17.57 -14.63
CA GLN A 84 -9.11 -18.32 -15.59
C GLN A 84 -9.43 -19.74 -15.11
N GLN A 85 -8.50 -20.43 -14.44
CA GLN A 85 -8.74 -21.75 -13.84
C GLN A 85 -9.76 -21.67 -12.70
N THR A 86 -9.55 -20.75 -11.75
CA THR A 86 -10.47 -20.48 -10.63
C THR A 86 -11.86 -20.14 -11.14
N ARG A 87 -11.99 -19.23 -12.12
CA ARG A 87 -13.27 -18.84 -12.74
C ARG A 87 -13.98 -20.00 -13.43
N GLN A 88 -13.24 -20.97 -13.97
CA GLN A 88 -13.83 -22.18 -14.56
C GLN A 88 -14.32 -23.17 -13.50
N ALA A 89 -13.58 -23.37 -12.41
CA ALA A 89 -13.99 -24.23 -11.30
C ALA A 89 -15.33 -23.76 -10.70
N TRP A 90 -15.42 -22.50 -10.25
CA TRP A 90 -16.67 -21.93 -9.73
C TRP A 90 -17.84 -22.10 -10.72
N ARG A 91 -17.61 -21.90 -12.03
CA ARG A 91 -18.64 -22.09 -13.07
C ARG A 91 -19.11 -23.54 -13.17
N ALA A 92 -18.21 -24.52 -13.02
CA ALA A 92 -18.58 -25.94 -13.02
C ALA A 92 -19.42 -26.28 -11.77
N ASP A 93 -19.02 -25.80 -10.60
CA ASP A 93 -19.72 -26.03 -9.33
C ASP A 93 -21.15 -25.45 -9.34
N PHE A 94 -21.32 -24.21 -9.83
CA PHE A 94 -22.65 -23.61 -10.01
C PHE A 94 -23.53 -24.41 -10.97
N GLN A 95 -22.99 -24.90 -12.09
CA GLN A 95 -23.77 -25.69 -13.06
C GLN A 95 -24.15 -27.07 -12.50
N ALA A 96 -23.27 -27.72 -11.74
CA ALA A 96 -23.55 -28.98 -11.06
C ALA A 96 -24.65 -28.81 -9.99
N GLY A 97 -24.62 -27.73 -9.21
CA GLY A 97 -25.65 -27.41 -8.22
C GLY A 97 -27.02 -27.05 -8.82
N VAL A 98 -27.07 -26.60 -10.09
CA VAL A 98 -28.32 -26.34 -10.82
C VAL A 98 -28.89 -27.62 -11.45
N ALA A 99 -28.05 -28.53 -11.93
CA ALA A 99 -28.47 -29.78 -12.57
C ALA A 99 -28.98 -30.87 -11.59
N ALA A 100 -28.86 -30.63 -10.26
CA ALA A 100 -29.22 -31.57 -9.20
C ALA A 100 -30.48 -31.15 -8.40
N ARG A 101 -31.39 -30.37 -9.01
CA ARG A 101 -32.61 -29.82 -8.38
C ARG A 101 -33.82 -29.91 -9.30
#